data_AF-A0A2V8MAQ0-F1
#
_entry.id   AF-A0A2V8MAQ0-F1
#
_cell.length_a   1.000
_cell.length_b   1.000
_cell.length_c   1.000
_cell.angle_alpha   90.00
_cell.angle_beta   90.00
_cell.angle_gamma   90.00
#
_symmetry.space_group_name_H-M   'P 1'
#
loop_
_entity.id
_entity.type
_entity.pdbx_description
1 polymer ?
#
loop_
_entity_poly.entity_id
_entity_poly.type
_entity_poly.pdbx_seq_one_letter_code
_entity_poly.pdbx_strand_id
1 'polypeptide(L)'
;MQVEKCFTSNDGTQRFLLKFDDGELVESVLIPRHDRFTLCISSQVGCGLGCAFCLTGQLGFTRDLTADEIISQVLLMRRYTADRFSIV
;
A
#
# COMPACT_ATOMS: atom_id res chain seq x y z
N MET A 1 6.79 -1.41 10.74
CA MET A 1 5.55 -1.30 9.91
C MET A 1 4.42 -2.16 10.45
N GLN A 2 3.22 -1.59 10.61
CA GLN A 2 2.00 -2.28 11.06
C GLN A 2 0.77 -1.89 10.22
N VAL A 3 -0.25 -2.75 10.19
CA VAL A 3 -1.56 -2.42 9.61
C VAL A 3 -2.36 -1.62 10.64
N GLU A 4 -2.55 -0.34 10.39
CA GLU A 4 -3.37 0.54 11.22
C GLU A 4 -4.86 0.26 10.96
N LYS A 5 -5.24 0.09 9.69
CA LYS A 5 -6.62 -0.18 9.30
C LYS A 5 -6.70 -0.93 7.98
N CYS A 6 -7.69 -1.82 7.85
CA CYS A 6 -8.04 -2.50 6.60
C CYS A 6 -9.47 -2.16 6.21
N PHE A 7 -9.68 -1.81 4.95
CA PHE A 7 -10.98 -1.53 4.35
C PHE A 7 -11.24 -2.55 3.25
N THR A 8 -12.40 -3.20 3.26
CA THR A 8 -12.79 -4.19 2.26
C THR A 8 -13.95 -3.65 1.44
N SER A 9 -13.78 -3.63 0.12
CA SER A 9 -14.81 -3.28 -0.85
C SER A 9 -15.64 -4.51 -1.24
N ASN A 10 -16.84 -4.28 -1.77
CA ASN A 10 -17.76 -5.33 -2.22
C ASN A 10 -17.20 -6.19 -3.37
N ASP A 11 -16.29 -5.64 -4.17
CA ASP A 11 -15.59 -6.34 -5.25
C ASP A 11 -14.39 -7.19 -4.76
N GLY A 12 -14.18 -7.25 -3.44
CA GLY A 12 -13.07 -7.93 -2.81
C GLY A 12 -11.76 -7.13 -2.77
N THR A 13 -11.71 -5.93 -3.35
CA THR A 13 -10.56 -5.03 -3.23
C THR A 13 -10.33 -4.67 -1.77
N GLN A 14 -9.10 -4.80 -1.29
CA GLN A 14 -8.72 -4.47 0.07
C GLN A 14 -7.71 -3.32 0.07
N ARG A 15 -8.02 -2.26 0.82
CA ARG A 15 -7.15 -1.12 1.02
C ARG A 15 -6.61 -1.14 2.45
N PHE A 16 -5.30 -1.05 2.58
CA PHE A 16 -4.57 -1.10 3.83
C PHE A 16 -3.97 0.26 4.12
N LEU A 17 -4.22 0.77 5.31
CA LEU A 17 -3.51 1.91 5.87
C LEU A 17 -2.35 1.37 6.72
N LEU A 18 -1.13 1.67 6.31
CA LEU A 18 0.09 1.13 6.89
C LEU A 18 0.83 2.23 7.64
N LYS A 19 1.27 1.92 8.86
CA LYS A 19 2.02 2.84 9.71
C LYS A 19 3.46 2.36 9.85
N PHE A 20 4.40 3.26 9.56
CA PHE A 20 5.84 3.03 9.77
C PHE A 20 6.27 3.42 11.17
N ASP A 21 7.52 3.12 11.51
CA ASP A 21 8.03 3.23 12.88
C ASP A 21 8.21 4.70 13.33
N ASP A 22 8.34 5.61 12.36
CA ASP A 22 8.32 7.07 12.55
C ASP A 22 6.90 7.65 12.71
N GLY A 23 5.88 6.81 12.60
CA GLY A 23 4.48 7.18 12.75
C GLY A 23 3.80 7.64 11.46
N GLU A 24 4.54 7.76 10.35
CA GLU A 24 3.99 8.14 9.05
C GLU A 24 3.14 7.04 8.43
N LEU A 25 2.20 7.46 7.58
CA LEU A 25 1.19 6.59 6.99
C LEU A 25 1.28 6.53 5.48
N VAL A 26 1.14 5.33 4.92
CA VAL A 26 0.97 5.11 3.48
C VAL A 26 -0.16 4.14 3.21
N GLU A 27 -0.59 4.07 1.95
CA GLU A 27 -1.60 3.11 1.52
C GLU A 27 -1.01 2.02 0.64
N SER A 28 -1.54 0.80 0.78
CA SER A 28 -1.36 -0.29 -0.18
C SER A 28 -2.71 -0.88 -0.54
N VAL A 29 -2.88 -1.33 -1.78
CA VAL A 29 -4.17 -1.85 -2.26
C VAL A 29 -3.98 -3.21 -2.91
N LEU A 30 -4.63 -4.23 -2.35
CA LEU A 30 -4.72 -5.56 -2.94
C LEU A 30 -6.00 -5.65 -3.78
N ILE A 31 -5.82 -5.90 -5.08
CA ILE A 31 -6.90 -5.94 -6.06
C ILE A 31 -6.99 -7.38 -6.59
N PRO A 32 -7.96 -8.18 -6.11
CA PRO A 32 -8.17 -9.52 -6.66
C PRO A 32 -8.81 -9.45 -8.05
N ARG A 33 -8.37 -10.35 -8.92
CA ARG A 33 -9.00 -10.70 -10.19
C ARG A 33 -9.11 -12.24 -10.27
N HIS A 34 -9.79 -12.75 -11.28
CA HIS A 34 -10.06 -14.19 -11.39
C HIS A 34 -8.81 -15.07 -11.38
N ASP A 35 -7.74 -14.63 -12.03
CA ASP A 35 -6.52 -15.40 -12.30
C ASP A 35 -5.25 -14.77 -11.72
N ARG A 36 -5.37 -13.59 -11.09
CA ARG A 36 -4.23 -12.83 -10.59
C ARG A 36 -4.60 -11.92 -9.43
N PHE A 37 -3.57 -11.47 -8.73
CA PHE A 37 -3.64 -10.33 -7.83
C PHE A 37 -2.81 -9.19 -8.39
N THR A 38 -3.32 -7.97 -8.30
CA THR A 38 -2.54 -6.75 -8.52
C THR A 38 -2.36 -6.07 -7.18
N LEU A 39 -1.12 -5.70 -6.87
CA LEU A 39 -0.78 -4.94 -5.68
C LEU A 39 -0.35 -3.53 -6.07
N CYS A 40 -1.05 -2.53 -5.55
CA CYS A 40 -0.60 -1.15 -5.54
C CYS A 40 0.24 -0.91 -4.28
N ILE A 41 1.46 -0.42 -4.46
CA ILE A 41 2.38 -0.05 -3.39
C ILE A 41 2.70 1.44 -3.43
N SER A 42 3.02 2.00 -2.28
CA SER A 42 3.56 3.35 -2.15
C SER A 42 5.07 3.34 -2.25
N SER A 43 5.64 4.45 -2.74
CA SER A 43 7.10 4.68 -2.82
C SER A 43 7.57 5.87 -1.97
N GLN A 44 6.64 6.73 -1.55
CA GLN A 44 6.91 7.95 -0.79
C GLN A 44 5.82 8.15 0.27
N VAL A 45 6.16 8.86 1.34
CA VAL A 45 5.17 9.46 2.24
C VAL A 45 4.81 10.82 1.67
N GLY A 46 3.59 10.94 1.15
CA GLY A 46 3.19 12.08 0.33
C GLY A 46 3.83 12.07 -1.06
N CYS A 47 3.69 13.16 -1.82
CA CYS A 47 4.31 13.31 -3.14
C CYS A 47 4.58 14.79 -3.46
N GLY A 48 5.80 15.09 -3.91
CA GLY A 48 6.25 16.46 -4.19
C GLY A 48 5.84 17.03 -5.54
N LEU A 49 5.20 16.24 -6.41
CA LEU A 49 4.84 16.67 -7.77
C LEU A 49 3.66 17.66 -7.81
N GLY A 50 2.84 17.73 -6.76
CA GLY A 50 1.75 18.71 -6.66
C GLY A 50 0.66 18.57 -7.72
N CYS A 51 0.42 17.37 -8.27
CA CYS A 51 -0.62 17.16 -9.28
C CYS A 51 -2.01 17.50 -8.71
N ALA A 52 -2.72 18.45 -9.32
CA ALA A 52 -3.97 19.00 -8.79
C ALA A 52 -5.10 17.96 -8.57
N PHE A 53 -5.10 16.88 -9.35
CA PHE A 53 -6.07 15.79 -9.27
C PHE A 53 -5.70 14.68 -8.29
N CYS A 54 -4.50 14.72 -7.70
CA CYS A 54 -3.99 13.67 -6.84
C CYS A 54 -4.05 14.11 -5.37
N LEU A 55 -4.83 13.39 -4.56
CA LEU A 55 -4.91 13.67 -3.11
C LEU A 55 -3.52 13.62 -2.46
N THR A 56 -2.71 12.61 -2.78
CA THR A 56 -1.33 12.48 -2.28
C THR A 56 -0.44 13.64 -2.72
N GLY A 57 -0.69 14.20 -3.91
CA GLY A 57 0.01 15.41 -4.38
C GLY A 57 -0.38 16.67 -3.60
N GLN A 58 -1.63 16.74 -3.10
CA GLN A 58 -2.09 17.84 -2.25
C GLN A 58 -1.54 17.76 -0.82
N LEU A 59 -1.21 16.55 -0.33
CA LEU A 59 -0.57 16.35 0.99
C LEU A 59 0.85 16.91 1.06
N GLY A 60 1.50 17.16 -0.09
CA GLY A 60 2.90 17.54 -0.17
C GLY A 60 3.84 16.35 0.01
N PHE A 61 5.15 16.62 0.06
CA PHE A 61 6.19 15.60 0.23
C PHE A 61 6.72 15.61 1.67
N THR A 62 6.81 14.43 2.26
CA THR A 62 7.45 14.24 3.58
C THR A 62 8.82 13.59 3.41
N ARG A 63 8.87 12.38 2.83
CA ARG A 63 10.11 11.63 2.60
C ARG A 63 9.91 10.49 1.60
N ASP A 64 11.02 9.97 1.10
CA ASP A 64 11.03 8.69 0.39
C ASP A 64 10.89 7.52 1.36
N LEU A 65 10.34 6.41 0.87
CA LEU A 65 10.38 5.14 1.58
C LEU A 65 11.73 4.47 1.38
N THR A 66 12.22 3.81 2.42
CA THR A 66 13.39 2.94 2.30
C THR A 66 13.05 1.69 1.48
N ALA A 67 14.08 0.99 0.98
CA ALA A 67 13.86 -0.24 0.23
C ALA A 67 13.14 -1.32 1.07
N ASP A 68 13.43 -1.38 2.37
CA ASP A 68 12.76 -2.30 3.30
C ASP A 68 11.30 -1.90 3.54
N GLU A 69 10.95 -0.61 3.60
CA GLU A 69 9.57 -0.14 3.69
C GLU A 69 8.76 -0.46 2.42
N ILE A 70 9.37 -0.36 1.25
CA ILE A 70 8.74 -0.74 -0.03
C ILE A 70 8.49 -2.25 -0.08
N ILE A 71 9.51 -3.09 0.19
CA ILE A 71 9.34 -4.55 0.11
C ILE A 71 8.43 -5.09 1.22
N SER A 72 8.38 -4.43 2.38
CA SER A 72 7.50 -4.81 3.48
C SER A 72 6.02 -4.79 3.08
N GLN A 73 5.61 -3.87 2.20
CA GLN A 73 4.25 -3.84 1.66
C GLN A 73 3.94 -5.14 0.87
N VAL A 74 4.88 -5.60 0.04
CA VAL A 74 4.73 -6.86 -0.71
C VAL A 74 4.69 -8.06 0.24
N LEU A 75 5.62 -8.14 1.18
CA LEU A 75 5.70 -9.23 2.16
C LEU A 75 4.46 -9.31 3.05
N LEU A 76 3.89 -8.17 3.44
CA LEU A 76 2.63 -8.12 4.16
C LEU A 76 1.50 -8.72 3.33
N MET A 77 1.35 -8.32 2.07
CA MET A 77 0.29 -8.83 1.20
C MET A 77 0.42 -10.31 0.88
N ARG A 78 1.64 -10.85 0.82
CA ARG A 78 1.88 -12.29 0.75
C ARG A 78 1.22 -13.05 1.90
N ARG A 79 1.22 -12.49 3.11
CA ARG A 79 0.55 -13.11 4.27
C ARG A 79 -0.97 -13.07 4.14
N TYR A 80 -1.54 -12.01 3.56
CA TYR A 80 -2.97 -11.89 3.29
C TYR A 80 -3.47 -12.77 2.13
N THR A 81 -2.57 -13.14 1.22
CA THR A 81 -2.88 -13.95 0.03
C THR A 81 -2.37 -15.39 0.12
N ALA A 82 -1.73 -15.77 1.24
CA ALA A 82 -1.03 -17.06 1.42
C ALA A 82 -1.91 -18.30 1.20
N ASP A 83 -3.24 -18.19 1.34
CA ASP A 83 -4.18 -19.28 1.06
C ASP A 83 -4.57 -19.42 -0.42
N ARG A 84 -4.15 -18.49 -1.31
CA ARG A 84 -4.70 -18.42 -2.67
C ARG A 84 -3.69 -18.41 -3.80
N PHE A 85 -2.49 -17.84 -3.67
CA PHE A 85 -1.46 -17.93 -4.72
C PHE A 85 -0.05 -17.61 -4.19
N SER A 86 0.96 -18.32 -4.70
CA SER A 86 2.38 -18.06 -4.47
C SER A 86 2.79 -16.76 -5.18
N ILE A 87 2.88 -15.63 -4.47
CA ILE A 87 3.53 -14.43 -5.01
C ILE A 87 5.05 -14.61 -4.85
N VAL A 88 5.68 -15.32 -5.81
CA VAL A 88 7.04 -15.12 -6.39
C VAL A 88 7.03 -15.84 -7.73
#